data_AF-A0A4Q4CT17-F1
#
_entry.id   AF-A0A4Q4CT17-F1
#
_cell.length_a   1.000
_cell.length_b   1.000
_cell.length_c   1.000
_cell.angle_alpha   90.00
_cell.angle_beta   90.00
_cell.angle_gamma   90.00
#
_symmetry.space_group_name_H-M   'P 1'
#
loop_
_entity.id
_entity.type
_entity.pdbx_description
1 polymer ?
#
loop_
_entity_poly.entity_id
_entity_poly.type
_entity_poly.pdbx_seq_one_letter_code
_entity_poly.pdbx_strand_id
1 'polypeptide(L)' 'MSTRPDPALVERIVASTGLTPAEAARVVEDVVAFHAEPVEDYVRRRHAHLKTYGAKNDQIFARIAEELAGRVVAAPE' A
#
# COMPACT_ATOMS: atom_id res chain seq x y z
N MET A 1 -2.62 -8.29 -12.44
CA MET A 1 -3.83 -8.05 -13.26
C MET A 1 -4.45 -6.75 -12.79
N SER A 2 -4.62 -5.72 -13.63
CA SER A 2 -5.43 -4.56 -13.25
C SER A 2 -6.88 -4.99 -13.18
N THR A 3 -7.32 -5.38 -11.99
CA THR A 3 -8.74 -5.53 -11.68
C THR A 3 -9.37 -4.14 -11.76
N ARG A 4 -10.43 -3.99 -12.55
CA ARG A 4 -11.19 -2.72 -12.58
C ARG A 4 -11.56 -2.32 -11.15
N PRO A 5 -11.54 -1.02 -10.81
CA PRO A 5 -12.07 -0.51 -9.55
C PRO A 5 -13.46 -1.06 -9.26
N ASP A 6 -13.71 -1.41 -8.01
CA ASP A 6 -15.04 -1.80 -7.54
C ASP A 6 -16.04 -0.65 -7.81
N PRO A 7 -17.10 -0.87 -8.61
CA PRO A 7 -18.09 0.15 -8.92
C PRO A 7 -18.72 0.79 -7.68
N ALA A 8 -18.95 0.02 -6.61
CA ALA A 8 -19.53 0.55 -5.37
C ALA A 8 -18.58 1.53 -4.66
N LEU A 9 -17.27 1.28 -4.73
CA LEU A 9 -16.25 2.19 -4.21
C LEU A 9 -16.17 3.48 -5.04
N VAL A 10 -16.23 3.36 -6.37
CA VAL A 10 -16.25 4.51 -7.28
C VAL A 10 -17.47 5.40 -7.01
N GLU A 11 -18.66 4.83 -6.90
CA GLU A 11 -19.89 5.58 -6.57
C GLU A 11 -19.77 6.31 -5.21
N ARG A 12 -19.20 5.65 -4.19
CA ARG A 12 -18.97 6.27 -2.89
C ARG A 12 -18.01 7.47 -2.97
N ILE A 13 -16.95 7.37 -3.78
CA ILE A 13 -16.00 8.47 -3.96
C ILE A 13 -16.65 9.63 -4.71
N VAL A 14 -17.37 9.35 -5.80
CA VAL A 14 -18.14 10.37 -6.54
C VAL A 14 -19.07 11.13 -5.59
N ALA A 15 -19.85 10.40 -4.77
CA ALA A 15 -20.80 11.00 -3.84
C ALA A 15 -20.15 11.87 -2.74
N SER A 16 -18.94 11.53 -2.30
CA SER A 16 -18.26 12.22 -1.19
C SER A 16 -17.31 13.34 -1.62
N THR A 17 -16.88 13.35 -2.88
CA THR A 17 -15.86 14.29 -3.40
C THR A 17 -16.34 15.18 -4.53
N GLY A 18 -17.43 14.82 -5.21
CA GLY A 18 -17.91 15.50 -6.42
C GLY A 18 -17.07 15.24 -7.68
N LEU A 19 -16.09 14.33 -7.62
CA LEU A 19 -15.34 13.87 -8.79
C LEU A 19 -16.26 13.22 -9.82
N THR A 20 -15.87 13.29 -11.09
CA THR A 20 -16.52 12.48 -12.13
C THR A 20 -16.23 10.99 -11.91
N PRO A 21 -17.07 10.07 -12.42
CA PRO A 21 -16.83 8.63 -12.31
C PRO A 21 -15.46 8.20 -12.87
N ALA A 22 -14.99 8.83 -13.94
CA ALA A 22 -13.69 8.53 -14.55
C ALA A 22 -12.53 8.96 -13.65
N GLU A 23 -12.61 10.16 -13.04
CA GLU A 23 -11.60 10.64 -12.09
C GLU A 23 -11.58 9.78 -10.83
N ALA A 24 -12.75 9.43 -10.28
CA ALA A 24 -12.85 8.57 -9.10
C ALA A 24 -12.25 7.18 -9.36
N ALA A 25 -12.53 6.58 -10.53
CA ALA A 25 -11.92 5.30 -10.92
C ALA A 25 -10.40 5.39 -10.99
N ARG A 26 -9.85 6.46 -11.61
CA ARG A 26 -8.40 6.70 -11.71
C ARG A 26 -7.75 6.78 -10.34
N VAL A 27 -8.36 7.52 -9.42
CA VAL A 27 -7.86 7.66 -8.04
C VAL A 27 -7.83 6.31 -7.33
N VAL A 28 -8.86 5.47 -7.48
CA VAL A 28 -8.87 4.13 -6.90
C VAL A 28 -7.74 3.28 -7.47
N GLU A 29 -7.55 3.29 -8.79
CA GLU A 29 -6.44 2.56 -9.44
C GLU A 29 -5.08 3.00 -8.89
N ASP A 30 -4.85 4.31 -8.77
CA ASP A 30 -3.59 4.86 -8.27
C ASP A 30 -3.34 4.48 -6.80
N VAL A 31 -4.37 4.53 -5.95
CA VAL A 31 -4.27 4.15 -4.52
C VAL A 31 -4.00 2.65 -4.39
N VAL A 32 -4.72 1.80 -5.13
CA VAL A 32 -4.50 0.35 -5.11
C VAL A 32 -3.11 0.00 -5.63
N ALA A 33 -2.67 0.64 -6.71
CA ALA A 33 -1.33 0.46 -7.26
C ALA A 33 -0.25 0.87 -6.26
N PHE A 34 -0.45 1.96 -5.51
CA PHE A 34 0.47 2.38 -4.45
C PHE A 34 0.60 1.34 -3.33
N HIS A 35 -0.48 0.61 -3.03
CA HIS A 35 -0.50 -0.46 -2.02
C HIS A 35 -0.19 -1.86 -2.57
N ALA A 36 0.16 -1.98 -3.86
CA ALA A 36 0.41 -3.28 -4.51
C ALA A 36 1.80 -3.89 -4.20
N GLU A 37 2.60 -3.28 -3.33
CA GLU A 37 3.89 -3.86 -2.90
C GLU A 37 3.63 -5.06 -1.95
N PRO A 38 4.13 -6.28 -2.27
CA PRO A 38 4.07 -7.42 -1.37
C PRO A 38 4.79 -7.17 -0.05
N VAL A 39 4.36 -7.87 1.00
CA VAL A 39 4.96 -7.72 2.34
C VAL A 39 6.44 -8.08 2.33
N GLU A 40 6.83 -9.11 1.59
CA GLU A 40 8.21 -9.60 1.49
C GLU A 40 9.14 -8.55 0.87
N ASP A 41 8.68 -7.89 -0.19
CA ASP A 41 9.45 -6.86 -0.89
C ASP A 41 9.63 -5.62 -0.02
N TYR A 42 8.56 -5.22 0.67
CA TYR A 42 8.62 -4.14 1.65
C TYR A 42 9.62 -4.44 2.77
N VAL A 43 9.52 -5.63 3.39
CA VAL A 43 10.40 -6.07 4.48
C VAL A 43 11.85 -6.08 4.02
N ARG A 44 12.14 -6.65 2.84
CA ARG A 44 13.51 -6.71 2.28
C ARG A 44 14.10 -5.33 2.07
N ARG A 45 13.37 -4.43 1.39
CA ARG A 45 13.82 -3.07 1.10
C ARG A 45 14.04 -2.27 2.38
N ARG A 46 13.10 -2.35 3.33
CA ARG A 46 13.18 -1.61 4.58
C ARG A 46 14.28 -2.14 5.50
N HIS A 47 14.42 -3.45 5.58
CA HIS A 47 15.51 -4.09 6.32
C HIS A 47 16.87 -3.69 5.76
N ALA A 48 17.06 -3.74 4.44
CA ALA A 48 18.30 -3.32 3.79
C ALA A 48 18.64 -1.86 4.12
N HIS A 49 17.66 -0.96 4.01
CA HIS A 49 17.81 0.45 4.37
C HIS A 49 18.28 0.60 5.83
N LEU A 50 17.55 0.03 6.80
CA LEU A 50 17.87 0.19 8.22
C LEU A 50 19.23 -0.43 8.59
N LYS A 51 19.58 -1.56 7.96
CA LYS A 51 20.89 -2.20 8.12
C LYS A 51 22.02 -1.32 7.58
N THR A 52 21.83 -0.67 6.43
CA THR A 52 22.80 0.28 5.87
C THR A 52 23.12 1.42 6.83
N TYR A 53 22.15 1.86 7.63
CA TYR A 53 22.34 2.90 8.65
C TYR A 53 22.64 2.34 10.06
N GLY A 54 23.03 1.07 10.17
CA GLY A 54 23.63 0.50 11.39
C GLY A 54 22.65 -0.03 12.45
N ALA A 55 21.36 -0.14 12.15
CA ALA A 55 20.41 -0.76 13.07
C ALA A 55 20.70 -2.27 13.25
N LYS A 56 20.51 -2.79 14.47
CA LYS A 56 20.61 -4.23 14.76
C LYS A 56 19.33 -4.96 14.33
N ASN A 57 19.44 -6.25 13.99
CA ASN A 57 18.31 -7.05 13.49
C ASN A 57 17.05 -6.95 14.37
N ASP A 58 17.17 -7.07 15.69
CA ASP A 58 16.02 -7.00 16.59
C ASP A 58 15.31 -5.63 16.54
N GLN A 59 16.08 -4.55 16.40
CA GLN A 59 15.56 -3.19 16.24
C GLN A 59 14.89 -3.02 14.88
N ILE A 60 15.48 -3.61 13.82
CA ILE A 60 14.93 -3.58 12.47
C ILE A 60 13.57 -4.28 12.44
N PHE A 61 13.47 -5.50 12.98
CA PHE A 61 12.22 -6.26 12.96
C PHE A 61 11.13 -5.61 13.82
N ALA A 62 11.48 -5.09 15.01
CA ALA A 62 10.52 -4.33 15.82
C ALA A 62 9.99 -3.11 15.05
N ARG A 63 10.88 -2.36 14.41
CA ARG A 63 10.50 -1.17 13.62
C ARG A 63 9.63 -1.52 12.41
N ILE A 64 9.98 -2.57 11.67
CA ILE A 64 9.20 -3.03 10.52
C ILE A 64 7.81 -3.50 10.96
N ALA A 65 7.69 -4.18 12.10
CA ALA A 65 6.39 -4.60 12.64
C ALA A 65 5.49 -3.40 12.96
N GLU A 66 6.02 -2.35 13.60
CA GLU A 66 5.29 -1.10 13.83
C GLU A 66 4.85 -0.43 12.53
N GLU A 67 5.74 -0.37 11.52
CA GLU A 67 5.43 0.23 10.23
C GLU A 67 4.35 -0.57 9.46
N LEU A 68 4.39 -1.91 9.54
CA LEU A 68 3.41 -2.79 8.92
C LEU A 68 2.03 -2.72 9.59
N ALA A 69 1.95 -2.44 10.89
CA ALA A 69 0.68 -2.35 11.60
C ALA A 69 -0.28 -1.28 11.03
N GLY A 70 0.26 -0.25 10.36
CA GLY A 70 -0.52 0.82 9.74
C GLY A 70 -0.55 0.78 8.21
N ARG A 71 0.00 -0.26 7.57
CA ARG A 71 0.21 -0.30 6.12
C ARG A 71 -0.64 -1.37 5.45
N VAL A 72 -1.30 -1.00 4.36
CA VAL A 72 -1.88 -1.96 3.41
C VAL A 72 -0.79 -2.44 2.45
N VAL A 73 -0.73 -3.76 2.29
CA VAL A 73 0.21 -4.48 1.40
C VAL A 73 -0.57 -5.43 0.48
N ALA A 74 0.05 -5.83 -0.62
CA ALA A 74 -0.52 -6.88 -1.46
C ALA A 74 -0.60 -8.20 -0.67
N ALA A 75 -1.64 -8.99 -0.96
CA ALA A 75 -1.76 -10.34 -0.43
C ALA A 75 -0.63 -11.23 -0.98
N PRO A 76 -0.17 -12.23 -0.20
CA PRO A 76 0.78 -13.22 -0.70
C PRO A 76 0.17 -14.06 -1.83
N GLU A 77 1.03 -14.59 -2.72
CA GLU A 77 0.65 -15.55 -3.77
C GLU A 77 0.37 -16.96 -3.23
#